data_AF-A0A7J8VBM8-F1
#
_entry.id   AF-A0A7J8VBM8-F1
#
_cell.length_a   1.000
_cell.length_b   1.000
_cell.length_c   1.000
_cell.angle_alpha   90.00
_cell.angle_beta   90.00
_cell.angle_gamma   90.00
#
_symmetry.space_group_name_H-M   'P 1'
#
loop_
_entity.id
_entity.type
_entity.pdbx_description
1 polymer ?
#
loop_
_entity_poly.entity_id
_entity_poly.type
_entity_poly.pdbx_seq_one_letter_code
_entity_poly.pdbx_strand_id
1 'polypeptide(L)'
;MDYFRAIYKADERSPRALRLTRRAIHLNPGNYTVWHFRRLVLEALNADLDEELDFLQQIANSNSKNYQLWHHRRWVVERLGANAGAKELNLIKKILSLDAKNYHAWSHRQWVLQALGGWEDELDYCQQLLEEDIFNNSAWNQRYFVVTRSPFLGGLKAMRASEVRYTVEAILANPNNECPWRYLRGLYKDDIKALVNDPEISSVCLKVINTKNNYVFALKMLLDLLCHGFQPCHEFRDSVVALRTSDTDPLDPDLSMAICDILEHVDSLRASYWIWRKNKLSVAAV
;
A
#
# COMPACT_ATOMS: atom_id res chain seq x y z
N MET A 1 36.01 -2.77 16.81
CA MET A 1 36.02 -2.53 15.35
C MET A 1 37.41 -2.68 14.74
N ASP A 2 38.51 -2.58 15.49
CA ASP A 2 39.87 -2.61 14.93
C ASP A 2 40.25 -3.93 14.27
N TYR A 3 39.84 -5.06 14.87
CA TYR A 3 39.99 -6.37 14.23
C TYR A 3 39.27 -6.45 12.88
N PHE A 4 38.06 -5.88 12.76
CA PHE A 4 37.34 -5.85 11.48
C PHE A 4 38.11 -5.03 10.45
N ARG A 5 38.62 -3.84 10.83
CA ARG A 5 39.43 -3.00 9.95
C ARG A 5 40.69 -3.73 9.46
N ALA A 6 41.33 -4.50 10.34
CA ALA A 6 42.52 -5.28 9.98
C ALA A 6 42.20 -6.38 8.94
N ILE A 7 41.19 -7.22 9.19
CA ILE A 7 40.81 -8.28 8.23
C ILE A 7 40.24 -7.73 6.93
N TYR A 8 39.53 -6.60 6.98
CA TYR A 8 39.01 -5.91 5.80
C TYR A 8 40.14 -5.36 4.94
N LYS A 9 41.13 -4.70 5.56
CA LYS A 9 42.32 -4.17 4.86
C LYS A 9 43.17 -5.28 4.23
N ALA A 10 43.27 -6.44 4.90
CA ALA A 10 44.02 -7.59 4.41
C ALA A 10 43.24 -8.47 3.41
N ASP A 11 41.98 -8.12 3.11
CA ASP A 11 41.03 -8.92 2.35
C ASP A 11 40.90 -10.39 2.80
N GLU A 12 40.95 -10.62 4.11
CA GLU A 12 41.03 -11.98 4.64
C GLU A 12 39.69 -12.74 4.51
N ARG A 13 39.65 -13.75 3.63
CA ARG A 13 38.49 -14.62 3.39
C ARG A 13 38.56 -15.93 4.16
N SER A 14 38.37 -15.87 5.48
CA SER A 14 38.55 -17.03 6.36
C SER A 14 37.31 -17.33 7.22
N PRO A 15 37.19 -18.54 7.79
CA PRO A 15 36.13 -18.83 8.77
C PRO A 15 36.17 -17.90 10.00
N ARG A 16 37.36 -17.41 10.41
CA ARG A 16 37.45 -16.43 11.50
C ARG A 16 36.93 -15.05 11.08
N ALA A 17 37.14 -14.65 9.82
CA ALA A 17 36.55 -13.43 9.27
C ALA A 17 35.02 -13.50 9.25
N LEU A 18 34.44 -14.66 8.89
CA LEU A 18 33.00 -14.87 8.94
C LEU A 18 32.43 -14.74 10.36
N ARG A 19 33.11 -15.33 11.37
CA ARG A 19 32.72 -15.16 12.78
C ARG A 19 32.87 -13.72 13.27
N LEU A 20 33.91 -13.01 12.83
CA LEU A 20 34.14 -11.62 13.21
C LEU A 20 33.10 -10.68 12.62
N THR A 21 32.71 -10.86 11.35
CA THR A 21 31.62 -10.08 10.74
C THR A 21 30.29 -10.31 11.45
N ARG A 22 29.97 -11.54 11.89
CA ARG A 22 28.80 -11.84 12.74
C ARG A 22 28.79 -10.98 14.01
N ARG A 23 29.91 -10.94 14.75
CA ARG A 23 30.03 -10.10 15.96
C ARG A 23 29.91 -8.61 15.64
N ALA A 24 30.52 -8.15 14.56
CA ALA A 24 30.44 -6.74 14.14
C ALA A 24 29.01 -6.34 13.75
N ILE A 25 28.25 -7.22 13.09
CA ILE A 25 26.84 -7.00 12.77
C ILE A 25 25.99 -6.94 14.04
N HIS A 26 26.18 -7.84 15.01
CA HIS A 26 25.45 -7.75 16.28
C HIS A 26 25.70 -6.43 17.02
N LEU A 27 26.92 -5.86 16.93
CA LEU A 27 27.24 -4.57 17.53
C LEU A 27 26.62 -3.40 16.76
N ASN A 28 26.60 -3.45 15.43
CA ASN A 28 25.99 -2.42 14.60
C ASN A 28 25.44 -3.02 13.28
N PRO A 29 24.15 -3.42 13.27
CA PRO A 29 23.51 -3.99 12.09
C PRO A 29 23.38 -2.98 10.94
N GLY A 30 23.54 -1.68 11.19
CA GLY A 30 23.50 -0.63 10.17
C GLY A 30 24.79 -0.51 9.34
N ASN A 31 25.87 -1.21 9.71
CA ASN A 31 27.15 -1.08 9.03
C ASN A 31 27.19 -1.85 7.71
N TYR A 32 26.84 -1.18 6.61
CA TYR A 32 26.79 -1.78 5.28
C TYR A 32 28.15 -2.32 4.78
N THR A 33 29.28 -1.76 5.21
CA THR A 33 30.62 -2.25 4.85
C THR A 33 30.85 -3.66 5.39
N VAL A 34 30.41 -3.93 6.63
CA VAL A 34 30.50 -5.26 7.24
C VAL A 34 29.63 -6.26 6.48
N TRP A 35 28.41 -5.89 6.11
CA TRP A 35 27.51 -6.74 5.32
C TRP A 35 28.07 -7.05 3.93
N HIS A 36 28.62 -6.05 3.24
CA HIS A 36 29.28 -6.26 1.96
C HIS A 36 30.46 -7.23 2.09
N PHE A 37 31.35 -6.99 3.06
CA PHE A 37 32.49 -7.87 3.28
C PHE A 37 32.05 -9.29 3.68
N ARG A 38 30.97 -9.43 4.48
CA ARG A 38 30.39 -10.73 4.84
C ARG A 38 29.96 -11.52 3.62
N ARG A 39 29.29 -10.91 2.64
CA ARG A 39 28.89 -11.59 1.39
C ARG A 39 30.09 -12.16 0.63
N LEU A 40 31.14 -11.36 0.47
CA LEU A 40 32.37 -11.79 -0.17
C LEU A 40 33.06 -12.94 0.58
N VAL A 41 33.02 -12.93 1.91
CA VAL A 41 33.54 -14.05 2.73
C VAL A 41 32.66 -15.30 2.59
N LEU A 42 31.32 -15.17 2.59
CA LEU A 42 30.41 -16.29 2.40
C LEU A 42 30.65 -16.99 1.05
N GLU A 43 30.82 -16.20 -0.02
CA GLU A 43 31.13 -16.71 -1.36
C GLU A 43 32.48 -17.43 -1.41
N ALA A 44 33.53 -16.79 -0.89
CA ALA A 44 34.88 -17.36 -0.91
C ALA A 44 34.99 -18.68 -0.12
N LEU A 45 34.15 -18.86 0.91
CA LEU A 45 34.11 -20.07 1.72
C LEU A 45 33.12 -21.11 1.20
N ASN A 46 32.32 -20.80 0.18
CA ASN A 46 31.17 -21.59 -0.24
C ASN A 46 30.30 -22.01 0.96
N ALA A 47 29.99 -21.04 1.82
CA ALA A 47 29.31 -21.28 3.09
C ALA A 47 27.86 -21.73 2.88
N ASP A 48 27.33 -22.49 3.86
CA ASP A 48 25.92 -22.87 3.87
C ASP A 48 25.01 -21.64 4.04
N LEU A 49 24.14 -21.42 3.06
CA LEU A 49 23.23 -20.30 3.02
C LEU A 49 21.97 -20.51 3.85
N ASP A 50 21.58 -21.75 4.17
CA ASP A 50 20.51 -22.01 5.12
C ASP A 50 20.95 -21.60 6.54
N GLU A 51 22.19 -21.89 6.94
CA GLU A 51 22.76 -21.37 8.21
C GLU A 51 22.82 -19.83 8.24
N GLU A 52 23.05 -19.19 7.08
CA GLU A 52 23.03 -17.74 6.98
C GLU A 52 21.61 -17.18 7.15
N LEU A 53 20.58 -17.85 6.63
CA LEU A 53 19.19 -17.47 6.88
C LEU A 53 18.82 -17.53 8.37
N ASP A 54 19.32 -18.53 9.10
CA ASP A 54 19.14 -18.65 10.55
C ASP A 54 19.81 -17.50 11.30
N PHE A 55 21.03 -17.12 10.89
CA PHE A 55 21.69 -15.94 11.43
C PHE A 55 20.88 -14.65 11.16
N LEU A 56 20.36 -14.48 9.95
CA LEU A 56 19.53 -13.32 9.61
C LEU A 56 18.24 -13.28 10.42
N GLN A 57 17.64 -14.44 10.71
CA GLN A 57 16.45 -14.52 11.56
C GLN A 57 16.74 -13.98 12.97
N GLN A 58 17.90 -14.32 13.54
CA GLN A 58 18.31 -13.81 14.86
C GLN A 58 18.45 -12.29 14.86
N ILE A 59 19.00 -11.71 13.78
CA ILE A 59 19.10 -10.25 13.62
C ILE A 59 17.70 -9.63 13.45
N ALA A 60 16.83 -10.25 12.65
CA ALA A 60 15.46 -9.78 12.40
C ALA A 60 14.63 -9.67 13.69
N ASN A 61 14.81 -10.60 14.63
CA ASN A 61 14.08 -10.61 15.91
C ASN A 61 14.31 -9.35 16.75
N SER A 62 15.46 -8.68 16.61
CA SER A 62 15.79 -7.44 17.34
C SER A 62 15.89 -6.20 16.46
N ASN A 63 16.02 -6.36 15.14
CA ASN A 63 16.25 -5.25 14.21
C ASN A 63 15.56 -5.45 12.86
N SER A 64 14.26 -5.77 12.88
CA SER A 64 13.44 -5.99 11.67
C SER A 64 13.25 -4.73 10.79
N LYS A 65 13.62 -3.54 11.27
CA LYS A 65 13.55 -2.26 10.54
C LYS A 65 14.92 -1.81 10.02
N ASN A 66 15.75 -2.76 9.60
CA ASN A 66 17.11 -2.53 9.12
C ASN A 66 17.23 -2.80 7.61
N TYR A 67 17.66 -1.80 6.84
CA TYR A 67 17.83 -1.94 5.38
C TYR A 67 18.85 -3.00 4.98
N GLN A 68 19.98 -3.07 5.69
CA GLN A 68 21.07 -3.97 5.33
C GLN A 68 20.69 -5.44 5.55
N LEU A 69 19.91 -5.73 6.60
CA LEU A 69 19.32 -7.04 6.88
C LEU A 69 18.49 -7.53 5.70
N TRP A 70 17.51 -6.74 5.26
CA TRP A 70 16.61 -7.14 4.17
C TRP A 70 17.33 -7.24 2.83
N HIS A 71 18.27 -6.32 2.57
CA HIS A 71 19.11 -6.40 1.37
C HIS A 71 20.00 -7.65 1.38
N HIS A 72 20.61 -7.99 2.52
CA HIS A 72 21.43 -9.19 2.63
C HIS A 72 20.58 -10.46 2.56
N ARG A 73 19.40 -10.48 3.16
CA ARG A 73 18.45 -11.58 3.03
C ARG A 73 18.06 -11.83 1.58
N ARG A 74 17.73 -10.77 0.82
CA ARG A 74 17.49 -10.87 -0.63
C ARG A 74 18.65 -11.54 -1.35
N TRP A 75 19.89 -11.09 -1.10
CA TRP A 75 21.08 -11.67 -1.73
C TRP A 75 21.28 -13.16 -1.42
N VAL A 76 20.98 -13.59 -0.18
CA VAL A 76 21.03 -15.01 0.23
C VAL A 76 19.96 -15.81 -0.50
N VAL A 77 18.71 -15.32 -0.50
CA VAL A 77 17.56 -15.99 -1.11
C VAL A 77 17.74 -16.11 -2.63
N GLU A 78 18.29 -15.10 -3.30
CA GLU A 78 18.60 -15.15 -4.74
C GLU A 78 19.54 -16.32 -5.10
N ARG A 79 20.48 -16.64 -4.21
CA ARG A 79 21.42 -17.77 -4.40
C ARG A 79 20.80 -19.12 -4.10
N LEU A 80 19.87 -19.17 -3.14
CA LEU A 80 19.09 -20.38 -2.85
C LEU A 80 18.05 -20.69 -3.95
N GLY A 81 17.63 -19.68 -4.70
CA GLY A 81 16.73 -19.82 -5.84
C GLY A 81 15.26 -20.04 -5.46
N ALA A 82 14.46 -20.53 -6.42
CA ALA A 82 13.00 -20.63 -6.31
C ALA A 82 12.52 -21.46 -5.12
N ASN A 83 13.29 -22.46 -4.69
CA ASN A 83 12.96 -23.32 -3.54
C ASN A 83 12.84 -22.54 -2.21
N ALA A 84 13.42 -21.34 -2.12
CA ALA A 84 13.32 -20.48 -0.95
C ALA A 84 12.02 -19.67 -0.90
N GLY A 85 11.30 -19.50 -2.02
CA GLY A 85 10.14 -18.59 -2.11
C GLY A 85 9.04 -18.89 -1.08
N ALA A 86 8.63 -20.16 -0.97
CA ALA A 86 7.60 -20.56 0.01
C ALA A 86 8.05 -20.36 1.47
N LYS A 87 9.33 -20.62 1.78
CA LYS A 87 9.90 -20.37 3.12
C LYS A 87 9.87 -18.86 3.43
N GLU A 88 10.21 -18.02 2.46
CA GLU A 88 10.19 -16.56 2.60
C GLU A 88 8.78 -16.02 2.81
N LEU A 89 7.80 -16.44 2.01
CA LEU A 89 6.42 -15.99 2.16
C LEU A 89 5.83 -16.34 3.53
N ASN A 90 6.17 -17.53 4.05
CA ASN A 90 5.78 -17.98 5.39
C ASN A 90 6.48 -17.17 6.50
N LEU A 91 7.77 -16.87 6.35
CA LEU A 91 8.46 -16.00 7.30
C LEU A 91 7.83 -14.61 7.33
N ILE A 92 7.60 -14.02 6.16
CA ILE A 92 7.03 -12.69 6.04
C ILE A 92 5.64 -12.65 6.68
N LYS A 93 4.82 -13.69 6.50
CA LYS A 93 3.52 -13.82 7.17
C LYS A 93 3.67 -13.71 8.70
N LYS A 94 4.67 -14.38 9.29
CA LYS A 94 4.98 -14.28 10.73
C LYS A 94 5.46 -12.90 11.16
N ILE A 95 6.23 -12.21 10.32
CA ILE A 95 6.68 -10.84 10.62
C ILE A 95 5.49 -9.87 10.58
N LEU A 96 4.63 -10.01 9.57
CA LEU A 96 3.44 -9.18 9.40
C LEU A 96 2.36 -9.46 10.45
N SER A 97 2.28 -10.67 11.03
CA SER A 97 1.41 -10.91 12.19
C SER A 97 1.86 -10.17 13.46
N LEU A 98 3.14 -9.77 13.53
CA LEU A 98 3.67 -8.97 14.65
C LEU A 98 3.63 -7.46 14.35
N ASP A 99 3.93 -7.06 13.10
CA ASP A 99 3.85 -5.69 12.62
C ASP A 99 3.27 -5.69 11.18
N ALA A 100 1.94 -5.60 11.10
CA ALA A 100 1.19 -5.66 9.83
C ALA A 100 1.51 -4.53 8.86
N LYS A 101 2.21 -3.48 9.32
CA LYS A 101 2.60 -2.31 8.53
C LYS A 101 4.11 -2.21 8.36
N ASN A 102 4.86 -3.28 8.61
CA ASN A 102 6.30 -3.32 8.36
C ASN A 102 6.60 -3.16 6.86
N TYR A 103 7.07 -1.97 6.50
CA TYR A 103 7.34 -1.60 5.10
C TYR A 103 8.40 -2.49 4.43
N HIS A 104 9.44 -2.88 5.17
CA HIS A 104 10.49 -3.73 4.62
C HIS A 104 9.98 -5.15 4.34
N ALA A 105 9.14 -5.68 5.22
CA ALA A 105 8.52 -6.99 5.02
C ALA A 105 7.62 -6.99 3.78
N TRP A 106 6.80 -5.95 3.59
CA TRP A 106 5.97 -5.80 2.38
C TRP A 106 6.81 -5.64 1.11
N SER A 107 7.84 -4.80 1.13
CA SER A 107 8.75 -4.62 -0.01
C SER A 107 9.49 -5.92 -0.37
N HIS A 108 9.92 -6.68 0.63
CA HIS A 108 10.54 -7.99 0.42
C HIS A 108 9.54 -9.00 -0.13
N ARG A 109 8.29 -9.02 0.36
CA ARG A 109 7.22 -9.89 -0.14
C ARG A 109 6.96 -9.68 -1.62
N GLN A 110 6.78 -8.42 -2.05
CA GLN A 110 6.55 -8.08 -3.45
C GLN A 110 7.71 -8.54 -4.34
N TRP A 111 8.94 -8.40 -3.86
CA TRP A 111 10.08 -8.93 -4.59
C TRP A 111 10.11 -10.45 -4.64
N VAL A 112 9.82 -11.16 -3.55
CA VAL A 112 9.73 -12.64 -3.55
C VAL A 112 8.74 -13.09 -4.61
N LEU A 113 7.56 -12.48 -4.67
CA LEU A 113 6.54 -12.79 -5.67
C LEU A 113 7.05 -12.55 -7.10
N GLN A 114 7.70 -11.42 -7.35
CA GLN A 114 8.21 -11.07 -8.68
C GLN A 114 9.39 -11.93 -9.12
N ALA A 115 10.30 -12.27 -8.22
CA ALA A 115 11.54 -12.96 -8.54
C ALA A 115 11.43 -14.49 -8.45
N LEU A 116 10.61 -14.99 -7.53
CA LEU A 116 10.56 -16.42 -7.16
C LEU A 116 9.17 -17.05 -7.31
N GLY A 117 8.11 -16.26 -7.53
CA GLY A 117 6.74 -16.75 -7.65
C GLY A 117 6.00 -16.89 -6.32
N GLY A 118 4.99 -17.76 -6.27
CA GLY A 118 4.08 -17.90 -5.12
C GLY A 118 2.89 -16.94 -5.16
N TRP A 119 2.36 -16.67 -6.36
CA TRP A 119 1.25 -15.75 -6.57
C TRP A 119 -0.12 -16.37 -6.30
N GLU A 120 -0.19 -17.70 -6.31
CA GLU A 120 -1.41 -18.51 -6.33
C GLU A 120 -2.33 -18.17 -5.15
N ASP A 121 -1.75 -18.05 -3.95
CA ASP A 121 -2.49 -17.78 -2.70
C ASP A 121 -2.43 -16.31 -2.26
N GLU A 122 -1.78 -15.43 -3.04
CA GLU A 122 -1.46 -14.08 -2.57
C GLU A 122 -2.72 -13.19 -2.49
N LEU A 123 -3.68 -13.39 -3.39
CA LEU A 123 -4.96 -12.66 -3.34
C LEU A 123 -5.80 -13.10 -2.14
N ASP A 124 -5.82 -14.41 -1.83
CA ASP A 124 -6.47 -14.96 -0.65
C ASP A 124 -5.80 -14.48 0.64
N TYR A 125 -4.48 -14.33 0.63
CA TYR A 125 -3.77 -13.72 1.76
C TYR A 125 -4.14 -12.25 1.94
N CYS A 126 -4.30 -11.48 0.87
CA CYS A 126 -4.82 -10.11 0.96
C CYS A 126 -6.23 -10.08 1.55
N GLN A 127 -7.08 -11.03 1.13
CA GLN A 127 -8.44 -11.18 1.66
C GLN A 127 -8.42 -11.44 3.16
N GLN A 128 -7.64 -12.42 3.63
CA GLN A 128 -7.49 -12.74 5.06
C GLN A 128 -7.10 -11.49 5.87
N LEU A 129 -6.12 -10.72 5.40
CA LEU A 129 -5.66 -9.53 6.12
C LEU A 129 -6.71 -8.41 6.17
N LEU A 130 -7.54 -8.29 5.14
CA LEU A 130 -8.60 -7.28 5.09
C LEU A 130 -9.85 -7.69 5.88
N GLU A 131 -10.08 -8.99 6.05
CA GLU A 131 -11.07 -9.52 7.00
C GLU A 131 -10.64 -9.28 8.45
N GLU A 132 -9.34 -9.39 8.74
CA GLU A 132 -8.77 -9.09 10.06
C GLU A 132 -8.76 -7.58 10.36
N ASP A 133 -8.33 -6.74 9.40
CA ASP A 133 -8.32 -5.29 9.52
C ASP A 133 -8.55 -4.61 8.15
N ILE A 134 -9.80 -4.22 7.91
CA ILE A 134 -10.20 -3.52 6.69
C ILE A 134 -9.54 -2.13 6.54
N PHE A 135 -9.00 -1.55 7.63
CA PHE A 135 -8.27 -0.27 7.63
C PHE A 135 -6.77 -0.42 7.33
N ASN A 136 -6.31 -1.65 7.04
CA ASN A 136 -4.92 -1.90 6.70
C ASN A 136 -4.60 -1.47 5.26
N ASN A 137 -4.13 -0.22 5.10
CA ASN A 137 -3.70 0.30 3.80
C ASN A 137 -2.60 -0.53 3.11
N SER A 138 -1.74 -1.23 3.87
CA SER A 138 -0.70 -2.07 3.28
C SER A 138 -1.31 -3.30 2.58
N ALA A 139 -2.37 -3.88 3.16
CA ALA A 139 -3.10 -4.99 2.56
C ALA A 139 -3.86 -4.55 1.29
N TRP A 140 -4.51 -3.38 1.31
CA TRP A 140 -5.11 -2.79 0.10
C TRP A 140 -4.08 -2.52 -1.00
N ASN A 141 -2.91 -1.99 -0.64
CA ASN A 141 -1.82 -1.77 -1.59
C ASN A 141 -1.29 -3.10 -2.15
N GLN A 142 -1.16 -4.13 -1.31
CA GLN A 142 -0.76 -5.46 -1.75
C GLN A 142 -1.81 -6.06 -2.69
N ARG A 143 -3.10 -5.94 -2.38
CA ARG A 143 -4.18 -6.38 -3.27
C ARG A 143 -4.08 -5.72 -4.65
N TYR A 144 -3.79 -4.42 -4.69
CA TYR A 144 -3.60 -3.68 -5.95
C TYR A 144 -2.39 -4.20 -6.72
N PHE A 145 -1.27 -4.42 -6.01
CA PHE A 145 -0.07 -5.01 -6.57
C PHE A 145 -0.35 -6.39 -7.18
N VAL A 146 -1.07 -7.27 -6.48
CA VAL A 146 -1.41 -8.61 -6.97
C VAL A 146 -2.27 -8.52 -8.22
N VAL A 147 -3.35 -7.74 -8.19
CA VAL A 147 -4.24 -7.55 -9.34
C VAL A 147 -3.49 -7.00 -10.57
N THR A 148 -2.51 -6.12 -10.37
CA THR A 148 -1.78 -5.47 -11.48
C THR A 148 -0.53 -6.22 -11.95
N ARG A 149 0.10 -7.03 -11.10
CA ARG A 149 1.40 -7.65 -11.37
C ARG A 149 1.37 -9.17 -11.45
N SER A 150 0.33 -9.82 -10.93
CA SER A 150 0.20 -11.27 -11.03
C SER A 150 0.14 -11.69 -12.50
N PRO A 151 0.91 -12.71 -12.91
CA PRO A 151 0.84 -13.23 -14.28
C PRO A 151 -0.47 -13.98 -14.57
N PHE A 152 -1.27 -14.29 -13.54
CA PHE A 152 -2.45 -15.16 -13.66
C PHE A 152 -3.79 -14.41 -13.73
N LEU A 153 -3.84 -13.16 -13.29
CA LEU A 153 -5.10 -12.43 -13.10
C LEU A 153 -5.53 -11.56 -14.30
N GLY A 154 -4.68 -11.41 -15.32
CA GLY A 154 -5.02 -10.61 -16.51
C GLY A 154 -5.08 -9.09 -16.29
N GLY A 155 -4.60 -8.61 -15.13
CA GLY A 155 -4.50 -7.18 -14.83
C GLY A 155 -5.83 -6.51 -14.49
N LEU A 156 -5.80 -5.17 -14.42
CA LEU A 156 -6.98 -4.35 -14.09
C LEU A 156 -8.15 -4.61 -15.04
N LYS A 157 -7.91 -4.80 -16.33
CA LYS A 157 -8.98 -4.99 -17.31
C LYS A 157 -9.83 -6.22 -17.00
N ALA A 158 -9.21 -7.32 -16.59
CA ALA A 158 -9.92 -8.56 -16.27
C ALA A 158 -10.57 -8.50 -14.88
N MET A 159 -9.87 -7.93 -13.90
CA MET A 159 -10.30 -7.95 -12.49
C MET A 159 -11.23 -6.80 -12.09
N ARG A 160 -11.34 -5.73 -12.89
CA ARG A 160 -12.04 -4.50 -12.49
C ARG A 160 -13.43 -4.75 -11.93
N ALA A 161 -14.26 -5.51 -12.63
CA ALA A 161 -15.65 -5.69 -12.22
C ALA A 161 -15.79 -6.40 -10.85
N SER A 162 -14.98 -7.42 -10.57
CA SER A 162 -15.00 -8.11 -9.27
C SER A 162 -14.41 -7.24 -8.17
N GLU A 163 -13.32 -6.53 -8.46
CA GLU A 163 -12.65 -5.66 -7.49
C GLU A 163 -13.50 -4.43 -7.13
N VAL A 164 -14.24 -3.87 -8.09
CA VAL A 164 -15.21 -2.79 -7.84
C VAL A 164 -16.30 -3.28 -6.88
N ARG A 165 -16.92 -4.44 -7.15
CA ARG A 165 -17.94 -5.00 -6.25
C ARG A 165 -17.42 -5.20 -4.83
N TYR A 166 -16.27 -5.87 -4.70
CA TYR A 166 -15.61 -6.09 -3.41
C TYR A 166 -15.34 -4.76 -2.67
N THR A 167 -14.85 -3.75 -3.39
CA THR A 167 -14.51 -2.45 -2.80
C THR A 167 -15.76 -1.67 -2.40
N VAL A 168 -16.84 -1.74 -3.20
CA VAL A 168 -18.13 -1.14 -2.88
C VAL A 168 -18.72 -1.76 -1.62
N GLU A 169 -18.65 -3.08 -1.46
CA GLU A 169 -19.07 -3.76 -0.22
C GLU A 169 -18.27 -3.26 0.99
N ALA A 170 -16.95 -3.14 0.86
CA ALA A 170 -16.09 -2.60 1.92
C ALA A 170 -16.42 -1.13 2.27
N ILE A 171 -16.72 -0.29 1.27
CA ILE A 171 -17.14 1.10 1.46
C ILE A 171 -18.48 1.18 2.20
N LEU A 172 -19.47 0.39 1.77
CA LEU A 172 -20.80 0.42 2.39
C LEU A 172 -20.75 -0.05 3.86
N ALA A 173 -19.89 -1.02 4.17
CA ALA A 173 -19.67 -1.46 5.54
C ALA A 173 -18.92 -0.42 6.40
N ASN A 174 -17.93 0.29 5.83
CA ASN A 174 -17.09 1.24 6.56
C ASN A 174 -16.84 2.52 5.73
N PRO A 175 -17.84 3.42 5.59
CA PRO A 175 -17.76 4.56 4.66
C PRO A 175 -16.70 5.61 5.04
N ASN A 176 -16.32 5.67 6.32
CA ASN A 176 -15.23 6.53 6.82
C ASN A 176 -13.82 5.92 6.64
N ASN A 177 -13.69 4.71 6.12
CA ASN A 177 -12.40 4.12 5.81
C ASN A 177 -11.89 4.66 4.46
N GLU A 178 -10.82 5.46 4.48
CA GLU A 178 -10.25 6.05 3.26
C GLU A 178 -9.64 4.99 2.30
N CYS A 179 -9.19 3.86 2.82
CA CYS A 179 -8.44 2.86 2.05
C CYS A 179 -9.23 2.32 0.83
N PRO A 180 -10.46 1.79 0.98
CA PRO A 180 -11.21 1.28 -0.16
C PRO A 180 -11.61 2.39 -1.16
N TRP A 181 -11.86 3.63 -0.73
CA TRP A 181 -12.09 4.74 -1.67
C TRP A 181 -10.88 5.03 -2.57
N ARG A 182 -9.68 5.00 -1.99
CA ARG A 182 -8.42 5.16 -2.75
C ARG A 182 -8.17 3.97 -3.66
N TYR A 183 -8.43 2.75 -3.19
CA TYR A 183 -8.31 1.54 -3.97
C TYR A 183 -9.26 1.57 -5.19
N LEU A 184 -10.53 1.93 -4.97
CA LEU A 184 -11.55 2.06 -6.01
C LEU A 184 -11.09 3.00 -7.12
N ARG A 185 -10.58 4.18 -6.76
CA ARG A 185 -10.00 5.12 -7.73
C ARG A 185 -8.82 4.51 -8.50
N GLY A 186 -7.97 3.75 -7.82
CA GLY A 186 -6.82 3.07 -8.41
C GLY A 186 -7.18 2.04 -9.48
N LEU A 187 -8.36 1.41 -9.40
CA LEU A 187 -8.84 0.42 -10.37
C LEU A 187 -9.09 1.01 -11.78
N TYR A 188 -9.23 2.33 -11.86
CA TYR A 188 -9.43 3.09 -13.09
C TYR A 188 -8.20 3.95 -13.42
N LYS A 189 -7.03 3.55 -12.92
CA LYS A 189 -5.76 4.21 -13.27
C LYS A 189 -5.66 4.30 -14.81
N ASP A 190 -5.40 5.51 -15.29
CA ASP A 190 -5.28 5.88 -16.70
C ASP A 190 -6.60 5.82 -17.52
N ASP A 191 -7.76 5.55 -16.90
CA ASP A 191 -9.08 5.50 -17.55
C ASP A 191 -10.17 6.20 -16.72
N ILE A 192 -10.02 7.52 -16.58
CA ILE A 192 -10.96 8.38 -15.83
C ILE A 192 -12.37 8.36 -16.47
N LYS A 193 -12.47 8.19 -17.79
CA LYS A 193 -13.76 8.10 -18.47
C LYS A 193 -14.53 6.86 -18.04
N ALA A 194 -13.87 5.71 -17.88
CA ALA A 194 -14.52 4.53 -17.32
C ALA A 194 -14.96 4.73 -15.87
N LEU A 195 -14.17 5.43 -15.04
CA LEU A 195 -14.58 5.75 -13.66
C LEU A 195 -15.86 6.59 -13.63
N VAL A 196 -15.94 7.63 -14.45
CA VAL A 196 -17.09 8.54 -14.54
C VAL A 196 -18.35 7.84 -15.02
N ASN A 197 -18.20 6.90 -15.96
CA ASN A 197 -19.33 6.20 -16.57
C ASN A 197 -19.72 4.91 -15.83
N ASP A 198 -19.03 4.53 -14.76
CA ASP A 198 -19.33 3.32 -14.01
C ASP A 198 -20.46 3.57 -12.99
N PRO A 199 -21.63 2.92 -13.16
CA PRO A 199 -22.81 3.19 -12.33
C PRO A 199 -22.61 2.77 -10.88
N GLU A 200 -21.75 1.79 -10.58
CA GLU A 200 -21.49 1.33 -9.21
C GLU A 200 -20.81 2.44 -8.38
N ILE A 201 -19.95 3.24 -9.02
CA ILE A 201 -19.23 4.34 -8.36
C ILE A 201 -20.20 5.45 -7.97
N SER A 202 -21.06 5.86 -8.91
CA SER A 202 -22.09 6.87 -8.63
C SER A 202 -23.09 6.36 -7.59
N SER A 203 -23.52 5.09 -7.70
CA SER A 203 -24.46 4.47 -6.76
C SER A 203 -23.90 4.42 -5.33
N VAL A 204 -22.64 4.01 -5.15
CA VAL A 204 -22.05 3.96 -3.80
C VAL A 204 -21.88 5.35 -3.20
N CYS A 205 -21.49 6.36 -4.00
CA CYS A 205 -21.46 7.76 -3.56
C CYS A 205 -22.83 8.20 -3.03
N LEU A 206 -23.89 8.00 -3.82
CA LEU A 206 -25.24 8.42 -3.46
C LEU A 206 -25.74 7.71 -2.20
N LYS A 207 -25.57 6.38 -2.12
CA LYS A 207 -25.95 5.58 -0.94
C LYS A 207 -25.28 6.10 0.32
N VAL A 208 -23.97 6.36 0.28
CA VAL A 208 -23.22 6.84 1.44
C VAL A 208 -23.63 8.26 1.82
N ILE A 209 -23.78 9.18 0.86
CA ILE A 209 -24.25 10.56 1.11
C ILE A 209 -25.62 10.55 1.78
N ASN A 210 -26.54 9.69 1.30
CA ASN A 210 -27.90 9.56 1.85
C ASN A 210 -27.95 9.09 3.30
N THR A 211 -26.90 8.45 3.83
CA THR A 211 -26.84 8.10 5.26
C THR A 211 -26.67 9.31 6.18
N LYS A 212 -26.30 10.48 5.62
CA LYS A 212 -26.01 11.72 6.36
C LYS A 212 -24.95 11.56 7.47
N ASN A 213 -24.15 10.50 7.40
CA ASN A 213 -23.02 10.27 8.28
C ASN A 213 -21.82 9.76 7.48
N ASN A 214 -20.59 10.06 7.91
CA ASN A 214 -19.36 9.54 7.29
C ASN A 214 -19.24 9.76 5.77
N TYR A 215 -19.89 10.78 5.22
CA TYR A 215 -20.00 11.04 3.78
C TYR A 215 -18.82 11.79 3.18
N VAL A 216 -17.81 12.15 3.97
CA VAL A 216 -16.67 12.97 3.55
C VAL A 216 -15.97 12.39 2.33
N PHE A 217 -15.68 11.09 2.30
CA PHE A 217 -15.01 10.46 1.16
C PHE A 217 -15.93 10.27 -0.05
N ALA A 218 -17.22 10.03 0.18
CA ALA A 218 -18.21 9.97 -0.89
C ALA A 218 -18.36 11.33 -1.60
N LEU A 219 -18.37 12.44 -0.84
CA LEU A 219 -18.37 13.81 -1.38
C LEU A 219 -17.10 14.11 -2.18
N LYS A 220 -15.92 13.68 -1.69
CA LYS A 220 -14.66 13.83 -2.43
C LYS A 220 -14.67 13.08 -3.75
N MET A 221 -15.14 11.82 -3.74
CA MET A 221 -15.29 11.02 -4.95
C MET A 221 -16.28 11.69 -5.91
N LEU A 222 -17.46 12.10 -5.45
CA LEU A 222 -18.46 12.78 -6.27
C LEU A 222 -17.91 14.07 -6.89
N LEU A 223 -17.19 14.88 -6.12
CA LEU A 223 -16.54 16.09 -6.63
C LEU A 223 -15.54 15.77 -7.74
N ASP A 224 -14.72 14.73 -7.57
CA ASP A 224 -13.79 14.27 -8.60
C ASP A 224 -14.56 13.81 -9.86
N LEU A 225 -15.68 13.07 -9.71
CA LEU A 225 -16.52 12.67 -10.84
C LEU A 225 -17.09 13.89 -11.60
N LEU A 226 -17.64 14.88 -10.89
CA LEU A 226 -18.18 16.11 -11.48
C LEU A 226 -17.13 16.88 -12.26
N CYS A 227 -15.92 17.01 -11.70
CA CYS A 227 -14.78 17.65 -12.37
C CYS A 227 -14.36 16.95 -13.67
N HIS A 228 -14.76 15.68 -13.85
CA HIS A 228 -14.46 14.88 -15.03
C HIS A 228 -15.68 14.64 -15.93
N GLY A 229 -16.75 15.41 -15.74
CA GLY A 229 -17.90 15.46 -16.65
C GLY A 229 -19.08 14.56 -16.27
N PHE A 230 -19.09 13.99 -15.06
CA PHE A 230 -20.25 13.27 -14.54
C PHE A 230 -21.48 14.18 -14.52
N GLN A 231 -22.62 13.67 -15.02
CA GLN A 231 -23.89 14.40 -15.02
C GLN A 231 -24.79 13.84 -13.91
N PRO A 232 -24.90 14.53 -12.76
CA PRO A 232 -25.67 14.05 -11.62
C PRO A 232 -27.18 14.12 -11.90
N CYS A 233 -27.93 13.10 -11.48
CA CYS A 233 -29.39 13.18 -11.45
C CYS A 233 -29.87 14.13 -10.32
N HIS A 234 -31.17 14.46 -10.33
CA HIS A 234 -31.77 15.34 -9.32
C HIS A 234 -31.56 14.83 -7.88
N GLU A 235 -31.57 13.51 -7.70
CA GLU A 235 -31.38 12.87 -6.39
C GLU A 235 -30.04 13.27 -5.75
N PHE A 236 -28.94 13.32 -6.52
CA PHE A 236 -27.65 13.79 -5.98
C PHE A 236 -27.71 15.22 -5.45
N ARG A 237 -28.44 16.10 -6.15
CA ARG A 237 -28.58 17.50 -5.73
C ARG A 237 -29.35 17.57 -4.41
N ASP A 238 -30.47 16.85 -4.32
CA ASP A 238 -31.28 16.79 -3.10
C ASP A 238 -30.47 16.25 -1.91
N SER A 239 -29.74 15.15 -2.13
CA SER A 239 -28.91 14.52 -1.11
C SER A 239 -27.81 15.44 -0.59
N VAL A 240 -27.13 16.19 -1.46
CA VAL A 240 -26.05 17.11 -1.09
C VAL A 240 -26.61 18.37 -0.41
N VAL A 241 -27.71 18.93 -0.93
CA VAL A 241 -28.37 20.10 -0.32
C VAL A 241 -28.85 19.76 1.10
N ALA A 242 -29.36 18.55 1.33
CA ALA A 242 -29.78 18.08 2.64
C ALA A 242 -28.64 17.96 3.68
N LEU A 243 -27.38 18.10 3.28
CA LEU A 243 -26.21 18.13 4.17
C LEU A 243 -25.78 19.56 4.57
N ARG A 244 -26.32 20.59 3.92
CA ARG A 244 -26.01 21.98 4.26
C ARG A 244 -26.56 22.34 5.63
N THR A 245 -25.79 23.12 6.38
CA THR A 245 -26.13 23.57 7.73
C THR A 245 -26.66 25.00 7.79
N SER A 246 -26.67 25.74 6.67
CA SER A 246 -27.13 27.14 6.60
C SER A 246 -28.11 27.40 5.45
N ASP A 247 -29.21 28.09 5.76
CA ASP A 247 -30.29 28.49 4.83
C ASP A 247 -29.93 29.69 3.93
N THR A 248 -28.72 30.26 4.06
CA THR A 248 -28.34 31.52 3.40
C THR A 248 -27.65 31.37 2.04
N ASP A 249 -27.43 30.14 1.58
CA ASP A 249 -26.75 29.92 0.30
C ASP A 249 -27.69 30.07 -0.91
N PRO A 250 -27.21 30.57 -2.05
CA PRO A 250 -28.04 30.82 -3.23
C PRO A 250 -28.81 29.56 -3.66
N LEU A 251 -29.99 29.78 -4.24
CA LEU A 251 -30.99 28.75 -4.57
C LEU A 251 -30.54 27.72 -5.63
N ASP A 252 -29.45 27.94 -6.37
CA ASP A 252 -28.90 26.93 -7.29
C ASP A 252 -27.37 27.10 -7.50
N PRO A 253 -26.53 26.73 -6.51
CA PRO A 253 -25.09 26.74 -6.69
C PRO A 253 -24.71 25.49 -7.47
N ASP A 254 -23.77 25.63 -8.41
CA ASP A 254 -23.08 24.49 -9.01
C ASP A 254 -22.79 23.42 -7.95
N LEU A 255 -23.22 22.18 -8.21
CA LEU A 255 -23.14 21.09 -7.23
C LEU A 255 -21.70 20.88 -6.72
N SER A 256 -20.70 21.13 -7.56
CA SER A 256 -19.29 21.02 -7.20
C SER A 256 -18.89 22.09 -6.18
N MET A 257 -19.40 23.32 -6.32
CA MET A 257 -19.19 24.39 -5.35
C MET A 257 -19.86 24.07 -4.01
N ALA A 258 -21.10 23.57 -4.05
CA ALA A 258 -21.84 23.14 -2.87
C ALA A 258 -21.07 22.08 -2.06
N ILE A 259 -20.48 21.11 -2.76
CA ILE A 259 -19.68 20.06 -2.12
C ILE A 259 -18.43 20.64 -1.47
N CYS A 260 -17.72 21.57 -2.13
CA CYS A 260 -16.56 22.24 -1.53
C CYS A 260 -16.93 22.99 -0.24
N ASP A 261 -18.07 23.68 -0.21
CA ASP A 261 -18.54 24.41 0.98
C ASP A 261 -18.83 23.47 2.14
N ILE A 262 -19.50 22.34 1.87
CA ILE A 262 -19.73 21.32 2.89
C ILE A 262 -18.39 20.77 3.41
N LEU A 263 -17.46 20.42 2.49
CA LEU A 263 -16.16 19.85 2.83
C LEU A 263 -15.26 20.83 3.62
N GLU A 264 -15.36 22.13 3.37
CA GLU A 264 -14.67 23.15 4.16
C GLU A 264 -15.01 23.03 5.65
N HIS A 265 -16.28 22.78 5.97
CA HIS A 265 -16.75 22.64 7.34
C HIS A 265 -16.46 21.25 7.93
N VAL A 266 -16.72 20.17 7.19
CA VAL A 266 -16.64 18.78 7.73
C VAL A 266 -15.24 18.16 7.66
N ASP A 267 -14.33 18.69 6.84
CA ASP A 267 -12.90 18.30 6.74
C ASP A 267 -12.03 19.51 7.06
N SER A 268 -12.22 20.07 8.26
CA SER A 268 -11.65 21.35 8.71
C SER A 268 -10.11 21.40 8.66
N LEU A 269 -9.43 20.26 8.85
CA LEU A 269 -7.97 20.15 8.66
C LEU A 269 -7.53 20.51 7.23
N ARG A 270 -8.42 20.36 6.25
CA ARG A 270 -8.21 20.67 4.84
C ARG A 270 -9.09 21.85 4.37
N ALA A 271 -9.64 22.67 5.27
CA ALA A 271 -10.49 23.81 4.89
C ALA A 271 -9.84 24.73 3.85
N SER A 272 -8.56 25.10 4.03
CA SER A 272 -7.82 25.91 3.06
C SER A 272 -7.68 25.26 1.69
N TYR A 273 -7.62 23.92 1.64
CA TYR A 273 -7.61 23.18 0.38
C TYR A 273 -8.97 23.24 -0.31
N TRP A 274 -10.09 23.14 0.43
CA TRP A 274 -11.43 23.22 -0.13
C TRP A 274 -11.77 24.63 -0.63
N ILE A 275 -11.37 25.68 0.10
CA ILE A 275 -11.45 27.08 -0.35
C ILE A 275 -10.67 27.26 -1.66
N TRP A 276 -9.42 26.78 -1.71
CA TRP A 276 -8.61 26.83 -2.92
C TRP A 276 -9.25 26.06 -4.08
N ARG A 277 -9.81 24.87 -3.81
CA ARG A 277 -10.45 24.02 -4.82
C ARG A 277 -11.70 24.68 -5.39
N LYS A 278 -12.56 25.28 -4.54
CA LYS A 278 -13.73 26.07 -4.95
C LYS A 278 -13.34 27.20 -5.89
N ASN A 279 -12.31 27.97 -5.54
CA ASN A 279 -11.81 29.08 -6.37
C ASN A 279 -11.25 28.62 -7.72
N LYS A 280 -10.78 27.37 -7.85
CA LYS A 280 -10.32 26.82 -9.13
C LYS A 280 -11.47 26.39 -10.03
N LEU A 281 -12.60 25.97 -9.47
CA LEU A 281 -13.78 25.60 -10.23
C LEU A 281 -14.46 26.84 -10.84
N SER A 282 -14.52 27.95 -10.11
CA SER A 282 -15.11 29.19 -10.63
C SER A 282 -14.34 29.78 -11.83
N VAL A 283 -13.02 29.66 -11.83
CA VAL A 283 -12.17 30.13 -12.95
C VAL A 283 -12.29 29.25 -14.19
N ALA A 284 -12.63 27.97 -14.04
CA ALA A 284 -12.82 27.04 -15.16
C ALA A 284 -14.22 27.15 -15.82
N ALA A 285 -15.18 27.83 -15.17
CA ALA A 285 -16.54 28.02 -15.66
C ALA A 285 -16.74 29.32 -16.48
N VAL A 286 -15.69 30.14 -16.63
CA VAL A 286 -15.64 31.38 -17.44
C VAL A 286 -14.85 31.12 -18.71
#